data_AF-A0A2K9AEV2-F1
#
_entry.id   AF-A0A2K9AEV2-F1
#
_cell.length_a   1.000
_cell.length_b   1.000
_cell.length_c   1.000
_cell.angle_alpha   90.00
_cell.angle_beta   90.00
_cell.angle_gamma   90.00
#
_symmetry.space_group_name_H-M   'P 1'
#
loop_
_entity.id
_entity.type
_entity.pdbx_description
1 polymer ?
#
loop_
_entity_poly.entity_id
_entity_poly.type
_entity_poly.pdbx_seq_one_letter_code
_entity_poly.pdbx_strand_id
1 'polypeptide(L)'
;MDLRMYLVNARQNKGYSQRRTARESGVSYQHYAKIENGDRGRKVSFLIIGRIAAVLDISLDDLYQLEKAYLEEIELKNESKSY
;
A
#
# COMPACT_ATOMS: atom_id res chain seq x y z
N MET A 1 4.36 -10.53 -8.27
CA MET A 1 4.37 -9.53 -7.19
C MET A 1 2.96 -9.01 -7.07
N ASP A 2 2.38 -9.09 -5.89
CA ASP A 2 1.01 -8.63 -5.65
C ASP A 2 1.08 -7.15 -5.25
N LEU A 3 0.79 -6.26 -6.21
CA LEU A 3 0.82 -4.81 -5.99
C LEU A 3 -0.35 -4.39 -5.07
N ARG A 4 -0.11 -3.42 -4.19
CA ARG A 4 -1.16 -2.74 -3.42
C ARG A 4 -1.92 -1.77 -4.32
N MET A 5 -2.81 -2.30 -5.14
CA MET A 5 -3.48 -1.51 -6.17
C MET A 5 -4.39 -0.42 -5.62
N TYR A 6 -4.88 -0.58 -4.41
CA TYR A 6 -5.60 0.47 -3.71
C TYR A 6 -4.75 1.73 -3.48
N LEU A 7 -3.45 1.59 -3.15
CA LEU A 7 -2.54 2.73 -3.00
C LEU A 7 -2.24 3.39 -4.35
N VAL A 8 -1.98 2.56 -5.37
CA VAL A 8 -1.68 3.03 -6.73
C VAL A 8 -2.85 3.83 -7.29
N ASN A 9 -4.07 3.31 -7.18
CA ASN A 9 -5.27 3.96 -7.65
C ASN A 9 -5.55 5.27 -6.90
N ALA A 10 -5.49 5.25 -5.57
CA ALA A 10 -5.71 6.46 -4.77
C ALA A 10 -4.69 7.57 -5.13
N ARG A 11 -3.42 7.19 -5.30
CA ARG A 11 -2.37 8.10 -5.73
C ARG A 11 -2.63 8.67 -7.13
N GLN A 12 -2.99 7.82 -8.09
CA GLN A 12 -3.24 8.23 -9.48
C GLN A 12 -4.49 9.11 -9.59
N ASN A 13 -5.54 8.83 -8.83
CA ASN A 13 -6.75 9.67 -8.78
C ASN A 13 -6.45 11.09 -8.28
N LYS A 14 -5.43 11.26 -7.42
CA LYS A 14 -4.92 12.59 -7.01
C LYS A 14 -3.93 13.22 -7.99
N GLY A 15 -3.56 12.53 -9.06
CA GLY A 15 -2.52 12.97 -10.00
C GLY A 15 -1.10 12.93 -9.41
N TYR A 16 -0.85 12.09 -8.40
CA TYR A 16 0.43 12.05 -7.70
C TYR A 16 1.38 11.02 -8.30
N SER A 17 2.67 11.37 -8.35
CA SER A 17 3.73 10.39 -8.61
C SER A 17 4.12 9.67 -7.31
N GLN A 18 4.75 8.50 -7.43
CA GLN A 18 5.31 7.79 -6.28
C GLN A 18 6.29 8.67 -5.48
N ARG A 19 7.15 9.43 -6.18
CA ARG A 19 8.10 10.35 -5.56
C ARG A 19 7.41 11.48 -4.78
N ARG A 20 6.32 12.03 -5.33
CA ARG A 20 5.53 13.05 -4.63
C ARG A 20 4.91 12.48 -3.36
N THR A 21 4.25 11.34 -3.46
CA THR A 21 3.57 10.70 -2.31
C THR A 21 4.56 10.32 -1.21
N ALA A 22 5.73 9.79 -1.59
CA ALA A 22 6.80 9.48 -0.64
C ALA A 22 7.27 10.72 0.13
N ARG A 23 7.54 11.82 -0.59
CA ARG A 23 7.95 13.10 0.00
C ARG A 23 6.91 13.63 0.99
N GLU A 24 5.64 13.64 0.58
CA GLU A 24 4.54 14.19 1.39
C GLU A 24 4.21 13.31 2.61
N SER A 25 4.39 12.00 2.52
CA SER A 25 4.21 11.07 3.65
C SER A 25 5.44 10.92 4.54
N GLY A 26 6.54 11.62 4.22
CA GLY A 26 7.77 11.60 5.00
C GLY A 26 8.50 10.25 4.95
N VAL A 27 8.41 9.53 3.84
CA VAL A 27 9.15 8.27 3.59
C VAL A 27 10.08 8.40 2.40
N SER A 28 11.14 7.60 2.34
CA SER A 28 12.00 7.58 1.15
C SER A 28 11.25 7.03 -0.06
N TYR A 29 11.58 7.52 -1.25
CA TYR A 29 11.00 7.03 -2.50
C TYR A 29 11.12 5.51 -2.65
N GLN A 30 12.30 4.94 -2.35
CA GLN A 30 12.52 3.49 -2.41
C GLN A 30 11.63 2.73 -1.42
N HIS A 31 11.42 3.28 -0.22
CA HIS A 31 10.54 2.65 0.77
C HIS A 31 9.09 2.65 0.25
N TYR A 32 8.59 3.79 -0.22
CA TYR A 32 7.24 3.89 -0.79
C TYR A 32 7.04 2.95 -1.99
N ALA A 33 7.99 2.92 -2.92
CA ALA A 33 7.93 2.05 -4.09
C ALA A 33 7.84 0.57 -3.69
N LYS A 34 8.60 0.14 -2.66
CA LYS A 34 8.51 -1.23 -2.12
C LYS A 34 7.17 -1.53 -1.44
N ILE A 35 6.53 -0.53 -0.83
CA ILE A 35 5.19 -0.67 -0.25
C ILE A 35 4.16 -0.90 -1.36
N GLU A 36 4.11 -0.03 -2.38
CA GLU A 36 3.18 -0.17 -3.51
C GLU A 36 3.40 -1.47 -4.29
N ASN A 37 4.66 -1.86 -4.50
CA ASN A 37 5.01 -3.06 -5.26
C ASN A 37 4.79 -4.37 -4.49
N GLY A 38 4.43 -4.31 -3.20
CA GLY A 38 4.28 -5.51 -2.37
C GLY A 38 5.61 -6.21 -2.02
N ASP A 39 6.74 -5.53 -2.26
CA ASP A 39 8.10 -6.09 -2.15
C ASP A 39 8.60 -6.16 -0.70
N ARG A 40 8.02 -5.35 0.19
CA ARG A 40 8.21 -5.49 1.64
C ARG A 40 7.13 -6.41 2.20
N GLY A 41 7.59 -7.58 2.65
CA GLY A 41 6.77 -8.64 3.21
C GLY A 41 5.70 -8.15 4.19
N ARG A 42 4.47 -8.61 3.93
CA ARG A 42 3.24 -8.74 4.73
C ARG A 42 2.80 -7.58 5.65
N LYS A 43 3.67 -6.80 6.29
CA LYS A 43 3.28 -5.80 7.30
C LYS A 43 4.05 -4.49 7.14
N VAL A 44 3.34 -3.46 6.70
CA VAL A 44 3.81 -2.06 6.76
C VAL A 44 3.55 -1.53 8.16
N SER A 45 4.44 -0.68 8.69
CA SER A 45 4.22 -0.02 9.99
C SER A 45 2.94 0.80 9.96
N PHE A 46 2.14 0.72 11.04
CA PHE A 46 0.91 1.49 11.20
C PHE A 46 1.14 3.00 11.06
N LEU A 47 2.24 3.54 11.61
CA LEU A 47 2.57 4.96 11.48
C LEU A 47 2.88 5.36 10.04
N ILE A 48 3.51 4.48 9.27
CA ILE A 48 3.83 4.75 7.87
C ILE A 48 2.56 4.73 7.03
N ILE A 49 1.73 3.69 7.21
CA ILE A 49 0.50 3.57 6.42
C ILE A 49 -0.48 4.69 6.77
N GLY A 50 -0.56 5.12 8.04
CA GLY A 50 -1.39 6.25 8.45
C GLY A 50 -0.95 7.58 7.82
N ARG A 51 0.37 7.83 7.70
CA ARG A 51 0.88 9.01 6.97
C ARG A 51 0.56 8.95 5.47
N ILE A 52 0.67 7.78 4.86
CA ILE A 52 0.30 7.57 3.45
C ILE A 52 -1.19 7.80 3.25
N ALA A 53 -2.04 7.26 4.13
CA ALA A 53 -3.49 7.43 4.08
C ALA A 53 -3.89 8.90 4.18
N ALA A 54 -3.29 9.65 5.10
CA ALA A 54 -3.51 11.10 5.24
C ALA A 54 -3.14 11.87 3.96
N VAL A 55 -2.04 11.52 3.30
CA VAL A 55 -1.63 12.16 2.03
C VAL A 55 -2.57 11.78 0.88
N LEU A 56 -3.13 10.58 0.90
CA LEU A 56 -4.00 10.06 -0.15
C LEU A 56 -5.49 10.29 0.10
N ASP A 57 -5.86 11.03 1.15
CA ASP A 57 -7.24 11.26 1.60
C ASP A 57 -8.04 9.96 1.80
N ILE A 58 -7.37 8.90 2.31
CA ILE A 58 -8.03 7.64 2.67
C ILE A 58 -8.26 7.66 4.18
N SER A 59 -9.49 7.36 4.62
CA SER A 59 -9.76 7.17 6.05
C SER A 59 -9.00 5.95 6.60
N LEU A 60 -8.66 5.93 7.88
CA LEU A 60 -7.96 4.77 8.45
C LEU A 60 -8.83 3.50 8.42
N ASP A 61 -10.14 3.64 8.50
CA ASP A 61 -11.09 2.55 8.41
C ASP A 61 -11.11 1.94 6.99
N ASP A 62 -11.21 2.78 5.95
CA ASP A 62 -11.17 2.31 4.55
C ASP A 62 -9.83 1.65 4.24
N LEU A 63 -8.73 2.28 4.68
CA LEU A 63 -7.38 1.75 4.53
C LEU A 63 -7.23 0.36 5.17
N TYR A 64 -7.82 0.16 6.36
CA TYR A 64 -7.82 -1.14 7.03
C TYR A 64 -8.55 -2.20 6.21
N GLN A 65 -9.74 -1.90 5.69
CA GLN A 65 -10.49 -2.84 4.86
C GLN A 65 -9.74 -3.19 3.57
N LEU A 66 -9.11 -2.20 2.92
CA LEU A 66 -8.33 -2.39 1.70
C LEU A 66 -7.07 -3.22 1.92
N GLU A 67 -6.30 -2.96 2.98
CA GLU A 67 -5.12 -3.75 3.32
C GLU A 67 -5.50 -5.17 3.74
N LYS A 68 -6.60 -5.34 4.49
CA LYS A 68 -7.12 -6.66 4.87
C LYS A 68 -7.45 -7.50 3.63
N ALA A 69 -8.23 -6.96 2.69
CA ALA A 69 -8.60 -7.64 1.46
C ALA A 69 -7.35 -8.03 0.62
N TYR A 70 -6.37 -7.13 0.53
CA TYR A 70 -5.09 -7.39 -0.14
C TYR A 70 -4.31 -8.55 0.51
N LEU A 71 -4.27 -8.60 1.84
CA LEU A 71 -3.56 -9.67 2.56
C LEU A 71 -4.28 -11.02 2.41
N GLU A 72 -5.60 -11.05 2.49
CA GLU A 72 -6.41 -12.26 2.27
C GLU A 72 -6.20 -12.81 0.86
N GLU A 73 -6.17 -11.94 -0.17
CA GLU A 73 -5.89 -12.34 -1.56
C GLU A 73 -4.50 -12.98 -1.70
N ILE A 74 -3.49 -12.42 -1.04
CA ILE A 74 -2.13 -12.96 -1.06
C ILE A 74 -2.07 -14.33 -0.38
N GLU A 75 -2.75 -14.49 0.76
CA GLU A 75 -2.79 -15.75 1.49
C GLU A 75 -3.41 -16.87 0.63
N LEU A 76 -4.57 -16.62 0.03
CA LEU A 76 -5.23 -17.55 -0.89
C LEU A 76 -4.35 -17.95 -2.09
N LYS A 77 -3.64 -16.99 -2.68
CA LYS A 77 -2.71 -17.24 -3.79
C LYS A 77 -1.52 -18.11 -3.37
N ASN A 78 -1.03 -17.96 -2.15
CA ASN A 78 0.09 -18.74 -1.63
C ASN A 78 -0.35 -20.17 -1.30
N GLU A 79 -1.55 -20.35 -0.74
CA GLU A 79 -2.14 -21.68 -0.49
C GLU A 79 -2.35 -22.44 -1.80
N SER A 80 -2.90 -21.77 -2.82
CA SER A 80 -3.16 -22.36 -4.14
C SER A 80 -1.89 -22.78 -4.90
N LYS A 81 -0.72 -22.20 -4.57
CA LYS A 81 0.59 -22.58 -5.15
C LYS A 81 1.27 -23.73 -4.42
N SER A 82 0.74 -24.14 -3.27
CA SER A 82 1.29 -25.21 -2.44
C SER A 82 0.74 -26.60 -2.80
N TYR A 83 -0.20 -26.66 -3.75
CA TYR A 83 -0.78 -27.87 -4.33
C TYR A 83 -0.34 -28.02 -5.80
#